data_AF-A0A5P1X2F6-F1
#
_entry.id   AF-A0A5P1X2F6-F1
#
_cell.length_a   1.000
_cell.length_b   1.000
_cell.length_c   1.000
_cell.angle_alpha   90.00
_cell.angle_beta   90.00
_cell.angle_gamma   90.00
#
_symmetry.space_group_name_H-M   'P 1'
#
loop_
_entity.id
_entity.type
_entity.pdbx_description
1 polymer ?
#
loop_
_entity_poly.entity_id
_entity_poly.type
_entity_poly.pdbx_seq_one_letter_code
_entity_poly.pdbx_strand_id
1 'polypeptide(L)'
;MIEVKNITYSYPNSDSKALNDLSVTIQDQQWIALVGHNGSGKSTIARVIDGLVEGYQGEVTVNGMPLNDDTVWDIRDQIGFVFQNPDNQFVGATVQDDVAFGLENRNVPRPEMVERVQQALEVVGMNEFATREPSSLSGGQKQRVALAGAIALQPKILILDEATSMLDPQGRQEMLEILKQMKQRFELTIIMITHDLSETAMADRVLLMNHGQLVADAQPEKLFARTQVIKDNGLELPYSEQLKEQLAVAGIDLPRDYMNEDRMVEWLWDKLN
;
A
#
# COMPACT_ATOMS: atom_id res chain seq x y z
N MET A 1 4.49 -12.70 -9.20
CA MET A 1 3.98 -11.81 -10.26
C MET A 1 2.47 -11.73 -10.17
N ILE A 2 1.90 -10.53 -10.30
CA ILE A 2 0.43 -10.31 -10.37
C ILE A 2 0.13 -9.76 -11.76
N GLU A 3 -0.80 -10.38 -12.48
CA GLU A 3 -1.32 -9.90 -13.76
C GLU A 3 -2.81 -9.60 -13.65
N VAL A 4 -3.18 -8.40 -14.05
CA VAL A 4 -4.55 -7.90 -14.14
C VAL A 4 -4.80 -7.55 -15.60
N LYS A 5 -5.81 -8.16 -16.22
CA LYS A 5 -6.12 -7.99 -17.65
C LYS A 5 -7.57 -7.57 -17.84
N ASN A 6 -7.76 -6.38 -18.42
CA ASN A 6 -9.04 -5.83 -18.87
C ASN A 6 -10.12 -5.82 -17.79
N ILE A 7 -9.75 -5.54 -16.54
CA ILE A 7 -10.68 -5.55 -15.42
C ILE A 7 -11.69 -4.42 -15.54
N THR A 8 -12.97 -4.79 -15.59
CA THR A 8 -14.11 -3.87 -15.52
C THR A 8 -15.06 -4.31 -14.42
N TYR A 9 -15.44 -3.39 -13.54
CA TYR A 9 -16.29 -3.69 -12.39
C TYR A 9 -17.12 -2.48 -11.97
N SER A 10 -18.37 -2.74 -11.57
CA SER A 10 -19.29 -1.78 -10.96
C SER A 10 -19.87 -2.39 -9.68
N TYR A 11 -19.96 -1.60 -8.61
CA TYR A 11 -20.65 -2.05 -7.41
C TYR A 11 -22.17 -2.24 -7.68
N PRO A 12 -22.84 -3.14 -6.95
CA PRO A 12 -24.29 -3.27 -7.03
C PRO A 12 -24.98 -1.92 -6.80
N ASN A 13 -25.98 -1.60 -7.62
CA ASN A 13 -26.72 -0.34 -7.59
C ASN A 13 -25.90 0.93 -7.91
N SER A 14 -24.73 0.78 -8.53
CA SER A 14 -23.94 1.90 -9.05
C SER A 14 -24.01 1.94 -10.58
N ASP A 15 -24.42 3.07 -11.14
CA ASP A 15 -24.37 3.31 -12.58
C ASP A 15 -22.93 3.63 -13.05
N SER A 16 -22.02 3.95 -12.13
CA SER A 16 -20.62 4.23 -12.43
C SER A 16 -19.75 2.98 -12.27
N LYS A 17 -18.83 2.81 -13.23
CA LYS A 17 -17.78 1.80 -13.16
C LYS A 17 -16.74 2.21 -12.13
N ALA A 18 -16.49 1.34 -11.16
CA ALA A 18 -15.40 1.49 -10.21
C ALA A 18 -14.04 1.15 -10.84
N LEU A 19 -14.04 0.22 -11.80
CA LEU A 19 -12.89 -0.15 -12.64
C LEU A 19 -13.35 -0.22 -14.10
N ASN A 20 -12.55 0.31 -15.03
CA ASN A 20 -12.94 0.41 -16.45
C ASN A 20 -11.77 0.05 -17.38
N ASP A 21 -11.77 -1.20 -17.85
CA ASP A 21 -10.76 -1.77 -18.75
C ASP A 21 -9.32 -1.63 -18.20
N LEU A 22 -9.15 -1.91 -16.91
CA LEU A 22 -7.87 -1.76 -16.23
C LEU A 22 -6.98 -2.97 -16.47
N SER A 23 -5.77 -2.73 -16.99
CA SER A 23 -4.73 -3.76 -17.11
C SER A 23 -3.44 -3.29 -16.45
N VAL A 24 -2.84 -4.16 -15.64
CA VAL A 24 -1.54 -3.89 -15.00
C VAL A 24 -0.84 -5.19 -14.64
N THR A 25 0.49 -5.19 -14.77
CA THR A 25 1.34 -6.29 -14.28
C THR A 25 2.25 -5.77 -13.20
N ILE A 26 2.30 -6.45 -12.05
CA ILE A 26 3.20 -6.17 -10.93
C ILE A 26 4.19 -7.32 -10.83
N GLN A 27 5.49 -7.00 -10.90
CA GLN A 27 6.55 -8.00 -10.79
C GLN A 27 6.79 -8.36 -9.32
N ASP A 28 7.39 -9.52 -9.09
CA ASP A 28 7.77 -9.93 -7.75
C ASP A 28 8.76 -8.96 -7.12
N GLN A 29 8.69 -8.85 -5.80
CA GLN A 29 9.58 -8.01 -5.00
C GLN A 29 9.51 -6.52 -5.37
N GLN A 30 8.42 -6.05 -6.00
CA GLN A 30 8.18 -4.64 -6.24
C GLN A 30 7.44 -3.99 -5.07
N TRP A 31 7.84 -2.76 -4.73
CA TRP A 31 7.03 -1.84 -3.95
C TRP A 31 6.24 -0.95 -4.91
N ILE A 32 4.93 -1.15 -4.94
CA ILE A 32 3.99 -0.36 -5.73
C ILE A 32 3.29 0.65 -4.82
N ALA A 33 3.32 1.92 -5.21
CA ALA A 33 2.40 2.92 -4.67
C ALA A 33 1.20 3.06 -5.62
N LEU A 34 0.00 2.79 -5.14
CA LEU A 34 -1.25 2.98 -5.87
C LEU A 34 -1.91 4.28 -5.39
N VAL A 35 -1.89 5.29 -6.25
CA VAL A 35 -2.28 6.66 -5.90
C VAL A 35 -3.42 7.17 -6.80
N GLY A 36 -4.10 8.23 -6.37
CA GLY A 36 -5.21 8.85 -7.09
C GLY A 36 -6.28 9.38 -6.16
N HIS A 37 -7.22 10.17 -6.69
CA HIS A 37 -8.29 10.77 -5.88
C HIS A 37 -9.22 9.72 -5.24
N ASN A 38 -10.04 10.14 -4.26
CA ASN A 38 -11.04 9.27 -3.64
C ASN A 38 -12.10 8.83 -4.66
N GLY A 39 -12.38 7.53 -4.70
CA GLY A 39 -13.29 6.94 -5.69
C GLY A 39 -12.64 6.64 -7.05
N SER A 40 -11.31 6.78 -7.20
CA SER A 40 -10.63 6.43 -8.46
C SER A 40 -10.52 4.93 -8.74
N GLY A 41 -10.87 4.06 -7.78
CA GLY A 41 -10.86 2.59 -7.93
C GLY A 41 -9.76 1.85 -7.17
N LYS A 42 -8.86 2.55 -6.45
CA LYS A 42 -7.67 1.97 -5.77
C LYS A 42 -8.00 0.77 -4.86
N SER A 43 -8.84 0.98 -3.84
CA SER A 43 -9.26 -0.09 -2.92
C SER A 43 -10.06 -1.18 -3.64
N THR A 44 -10.72 -0.86 -4.75
CA THR A 44 -11.49 -1.83 -5.52
C THR A 44 -10.56 -2.78 -6.28
N ILE A 45 -9.51 -2.27 -6.94
CA ILE A 45 -8.54 -3.15 -7.61
C ILE A 45 -7.75 -4.00 -6.62
N ALA A 46 -7.40 -3.45 -5.45
CA ALA A 46 -6.77 -4.23 -4.38
C ALA A 46 -7.67 -5.40 -3.93
N ARG A 47 -8.96 -5.16 -3.73
CA ARG A 47 -9.94 -6.21 -3.38
C ARG A 47 -10.17 -7.22 -4.51
N VAL A 48 -10.09 -6.79 -5.76
CA VAL A 48 -10.14 -7.70 -6.92
C VAL A 48 -8.92 -8.62 -6.94
N ILE A 49 -7.72 -8.10 -6.66
CA ILE A 49 -6.48 -8.91 -6.59
C ILE A 49 -6.55 -9.97 -5.48
N ASP A 50 -7.12 -9.62 -4.32
CA ASP A 50 -7.31 -10.54 -3.18
C ASP A 50 -8.51 -11.50 -3.35
N GLY A 51 -9.33 -11.30 -4.39
CA GLY A 51 -10.55 -12.07 -4.61
C GLY A 51 -11.67 -11.77 -3.61
N LEU A 52 -11.68 -10.59 -2.98
CA LEU A 52 -12.78 -10.13 -2.11
C LEU A 52 -13.97 -9.58 -2.90
N VAL A 53 -13.78 -9.28 -4.18
CA VAL A 53 -14.79 -8.76 -5.09
C VAL A 53 -14.95 -9.72 -6.27
N GLU A 54 -16.18 -10.14 -6.50
CA GLU A 54 -16.58 -11.03 -7.60
C GLU A 54 -17.38 -10.25 -8.67
N GLY A 55 -17.72 -10.90 -9.79
CA GLY A 55 -18.61 -10.32 -10.81
C GLY A 55 -17.95 -9.24 -11.68
N TYR A 56 -16.62 -9.16 -11.69
CA TYR A 56 -15.87 -8.34 -12.63
C TYR A 56 -15.71 -9.05 -13.98
N GLN A 57 -15.49 -8.27 -15.04
CA GLN A 57 -15.01 -8.77 -16.34
C GLN A 57 -13.48 -8.74 -16.36
N GLY A 58 -12.86 -9.59 -17.19
CA GLY A 58 -11.40 -9.69 -17.32
C GLY A 58 -10.81 -10.81 -16.48
N GLU A 59 -9.49 -10.80 -16.32
CA GLU A 59 -8.74 -11.89 -15.69
C GLU A 59 -7.72 -11.36 -14.68
N VAL A 60 -7.58 -12.07 -13.56
CA VAL A 60 -6.51 -11.85 -12.58
C VAL A 60 -5.70 -13.14 -12.45
N THR A 61 -4.39 -13.04 -12.44
CA THR A 61 -3.47 -14.15 -12.17
C THR A 61 -2.46 -13.74 -11.11
N VAL A 62 -2.31 -14.55 -10.06
CA VAL A 62 -1.35 -14.32 -8.98
C VAL A 62 -0.39 -15.50 -8.92
N ASN A 63 0.90 -15.26 -9.13
CA ASN A 63 1.96 -16.27 -9.16
C ASN A 63 1.65 -17.46 -10.09
N GLY A 64 1.05 -17.17 -11.25
CA GLY A 64 0.67 -18.17 -12.25
C GLY A 64 -0.67 -18.88 -11.97
N MET A 65 -1.33 -18.59 -10.84
CA MET A 65 -2.67 -19.10 -10.54
C MET A 65 -3.74 -18.12 -11.01
N PRO A 66 -4.65 -18.52 -11.93
CA PRO A 66 -5.79 -17.69 -12.29
C PRO A 66 -6.72 -17.57 -11.09
N LEU A 67 -7.26 -16.38 -10.81
CA LEU A 67 -8.18 -16.14 -9.70
C LEU A 67 -9.59 -16.62 -10.08
N ASN A 68 -10.07 -17.68 -9.43
CA ASN A 68 -11.41 -18.24 -9.58
C ASN A 68 -11.81 -19.02 -8.30
N ASP A 69 -13.00 -19.61 -8.30
CA ASP A 69 -13.57 -20.33 -7.15
C ASP A 69 -12.68 -21.47 -6.63
N ASP A 70 -11.92 -22.12 -7.51
CA ASP A 70 -11.06 -23.26 -7.15
C ASP A 70 -9.73 -22.83 -6.54
N THR A 71 -9.25 -21.62 -6.85
CA THR A 71 -7.88 -21.15 -6.51
C THR A 71 -7.85 -19.97 -5.54
N VAL A 72 -8.99 -19.34 -5.25
CA VAL A 72 -9.07 -18.11 -4.43
C VAL A 72 -8.41 -18.28 -3.06
N TRP A 73 -8.54 -19.45 -2.42
CA TRP A 73 -7.95 -19.71 -1.11
C TRP A 73 -6.41 -19.83 -1.19
N ASP A 74 -5.88 -20.52 -2.20
CA ASP A 74 -4.44 -20.62 -2.43
C ASP A 74 -3.81 -19.26 -2.76
N ILE A 75 -4.57 -18.39 -3.45
CA ILE A 75 -4.15 -17.02 -3.74
C ILE A 75 -4.15 -16.18 -2.45
N ARG A 76 -5.21 -16.22 -1.66
CA ARG A 76 -5.29 -15.53 -0.35
C ARG A 76 -4.23 -16.03 0.62
N ASP A 77 -3.80 -17.28 0.52
CA ASP A 77 -2.71 -17.78 1.34
C ASP A 77 -1.37 -17.06 1.11
N GLN A 78 -1.22 -16.48 -0.07
CA GLN A 78 -0.03 -15.72 -0.47
C GLN A 78 -0.16 -14.21 -0.22
N ILE A 79 -1.35 -13.72 0.14
CA ILE A 79 -1.64 -12.29 0.31
C ILE A 79 -1.93 -11.99 1.78
N GLY A 80 -1.22 -11.02 2.34
CA GLY A 80 -1.62 -10.33 3.56
C GLY A 80 -2.32 -9.03 3.19
N PHE A 81 -3.50 -8.78 3.75
CA PHE A 81 -4.27 -7.57 3.47
C PHE A 81 -4.48 -6.79 4.78
N VAL A 82 -4.08 -5.51 4.80
CA VAL A 82 -4.35 -4.58 5.90
C VAL A 82 -5.29 -3.50 5.38
N PHE A 83 -6.50 -3.42 5.96
CA PHE A 83 -7.50 -2.44 5.53
C PHE A 83 -7.33 -1.08 6.22
N GLN A 84 -7.93 -0.04 5.64
CA GLN A 84 -7.86 1.34 6.12
C GLN A 84 -8.37 1.53 7.54
N ASN A 85 -9.52 0.95 7.88
CA ASN A 85 -10.13 1.14 9.20
C ASN A 85 -9.84 -0.07 10.09
N PRO A 86 -8.95 0.05 11.08
CA PRO A 86 -8.55 -1.07 11.90
C PRO A 86 -9.66 -1.48 12.88
N ASP A 87 -10.58 -0.58 13.27
CA ASP A 87 -11.68 -0.90 14.20
C ASP A 87 -12.62 -1.99 13.69
N ASN A 88 -12.73 -2.12 12.36
CA ASN A 88 -13.61 -3.09 11.72
C ASN A 88 -12.91 -4.43 11.41
N GLN A 89 -11.63 -4.59 11.79
CA GLN A 89 -10.81 -5.75 11.42
C GLN A 89 -10.55 -6.70 12.60
N PHE A 90 -10.61 -6.22 13.84
CA PHE A 90 -10.31 -7.05 15.01
C PHE A 90 -11.42 -8.05 15.29
N VAL A 91 -11.01 -9.31 15.47
CA VAL A 91 -11.86 -10.43 15.83
C VAL A 91 -11.39 -11.13 17.11
N GLY A 92 -10.10 -10.99 17.46
CA GLY A 92 -9.53 -11.57 18.67
C GLY A 92 -9.92 -10.84 19.96
N ALA A 93 -10.02 -11.59 21.06
CA ALA A 93 -10.29 -11.01 22.39
C ALA A 93 -9.10 -10.19 22.92
N THR A 94 -7.88 -10.65 22.64
CA THR A 94 -6.64 -9.94 22.92
C THR A 94 -5.82 -9.72 21.64
N VAL A 95 -4.83 -8.84 21.70
CA VAL A 95 -3.90 -8.57 20.59
C VAL A 95 -3.25 -9.84 20.05
N GLN A 96 -2.74 -10.72 20.92
CA GLN A 96 -2.12 -11.97 20.49
C GLN A 96 -3.12 -12.93 19.85
N ASP A 97 -4.38 -12.94 20.33
CA ASP A 97 -5.43 -13.80 19.77
C ASP A 97 -5.81 -13.32 18.36
N ASP A 98 -5.83 -12.01 18.15
CA ASP A 98 -6.12 -11.41 16.84
C ASP A 98 -5.01 -11.71 15.82
N VAL A 99 -3.75 -11.57 16.22
CA VAL A 99 -2.59 -11.93 15.38
C VAL A 99 -2.56 -13.43 15.08
N ALA A 100 -3.00 -14.27 16.02
CA ALA A 100 -3.08 -15.72 15.83
C ALA A 100 -4.23 -16.17 14.93
N PHE A 101 -5.28 -15.36 14.76
CA PHE A 101 -6.53 -15.76 14.10
C PHE A 101 -6.32 -16.37 12.70
N GLY A 102 -5.52 -15.72 11.87
CA GLY A 102 -5.23 -16.24 10.53
C GLY A 102 -4.40 -17.52 10.54
N LEU A 103 -3.54 -17.72 11.54
CA LEU A 103 -2.76 -18.95 11.71
C LEU A 103 -3.66 -20.12 12.12
N GLU A 104 -4.65 -19.87 12.97
CA GLU A 104 -5.66 -20.87 13.36
C GLU A 104 -6.49 -21.32 12.15
N ASN A 105 -6.91 -20.39 11.29
CA ASN A 105 -7.63 -20.70 10.06
C ASN A 105 -6.83 -21.59 9.10
N ARG A 106 -5.49 -21.47 9.12
CA ARG A 106 -4.56 -22.31 8.34
C ARG A 106 -4.11 -23.57 9.08
N ASN A 107 -4.71 -23.85 10.24
CA ASN A 107 -4.42 -25.03 11.06
C ASN A 107 -2.92 -25.16 11.43
N VAL A 108 -2.25 -24.02 11.68
CA VAL A 108 -0.84 -24.00 12.08
C VAL A 108 -0.70 -24.59 13.49
N PRO A 109 0.29 -25.47 13.75
CA PRO A 109 0.48 -26.03 15.09
C PRO A 109 0.72 -24.96 16.15
N ARG A 110 0.08 -25.11 17.32
CA ARG A 110 0.18 -24.13 18.42
C ARG A 110 1.61 -23.71 18.80
N PRO A 111 2.61 -24.60 18.91
CA PRO A 111 3.98 -24.18 19.22
C PRO A 111 4.55 -23.21 18.19
N GLU A 112 4.25 -23.43 16.91
CA GLU A 112 4.67 -22.54 15.81
C GLU A 112 3.86 -21.24 15.82
N MET A 113 2.57 -21.29 16.14
CA MET A 113 1.76 -20.06 16.28
C MET A 113 2.32 -19.12 17.33
N VAL A 114 2.70 -19.64 18.51
CA VAL A 114 3.28 -18.83 19.59
C VAL A 114 4.54 -18.10 19.12
N GLU A 115 5.43 -18.80 18.40
CA GLU A 115 6.64 -18.20 17.86
C GLU A 115 6.34 -17.12 16.81
N ARG A 116 5.46 -17.41 15.85
CA ARG A 116 5.10 -16.46 14.78
C ARG A 116 4.41 -15.21 15.32
N VAL A 117 3.49 -15.37 16.28
CA VAL A 117 2.78 -14.25 16.93
C VAL A 117 3.77 -13.36 17.67
N GLN A 118 4.66 -13.96 18.46
CA GLN A 118 5.68 -13.19 19.19
C GLN A 118 6.59 -12.42 18.22
N GLN A 119 7.11 -13.08 17.18
CA GLN A 119 7.95 -12.44 16.17
C GLN A 119 7.23 -11.28 15.46
N ALA A 120 5.98 -11.48 15.06
CA ALA A 120 5.19 -10.45 14.39
C ALA A 120 4.96 -9.23 15.30
N LEU A 121 4.62 -9.46 16.57
CA LEU A 121 4.43 -8.38 17.55
C LEU A 121 5.74 -7.64 17.86
N GLU A 122 6.87 -8.34 17.93
CA GLU A 122 8.19 -7.72 18.10
C GLU A 122 8.54 -6.80 16.92
N VAL A 123 8.31 -7.27 15.68
CA VAL A 123 8.59 -6.50 14.46
C VAL A 123 7.83 -5.18 14.43
N VAL A 124 6.59 -5.15 14.89
CA VAL A 124 5.77 -3.93 14.89
C VAL A 124 5.85 -3.13 16.21
N GLY A 125 6.64 -3.58 17.18
CA GLY A 125 6.80 -2.93 18.48
C GLY A 125 5.59 -3.04 19.41
N MET A 126 4.80 -4.12 19.30
CA MET A 126 3.55 -4.32 20.06
C MET A 126 3.62 -5.46 21.10
N ASN A 127 4.81 -6.00 21.38
CA ASN A 127 4.98 -7.13 22.30
C ASN A 127 4.41 -6.86 23.72
N GLU A 128 4.60 -5.66 24.26
CA GLU A 128 4.07 -5.28 25.59
C GLU A 128 2.54 -5.15 25.64
N PHE A 129 1.88 -5.17 24.48
CA PHE A 129 0.42 -5.05 24.34
C PHE A 129 -0.24 -6.38 24.05
N ALA A 130 0.51 -7.49 23.96
CA ALA A 130 0.04 -8.81 23.52
C ALA A 130 -1.24 -9.27 24.22
N THR A 131 -1.38 -9.03 25.53
CA THR A 131 -2.53 -9.48 26.34
C THR A 131 -3.62 -8.41 26.51
N ARG A 132 -3.50 -7.25 25.87
CA ARG A 132 -4.51 -6.18 25.96
C ARG A 132 -5.66 -6.45 25.01
N GLU A 133 -6.83 -5.92 25.37
CA GLU A 133 -7.99 -5.88 24.49
C GLU A 133 -7.79 -4.85 23.37
N PRO A 134 -8.17 -5.14 22.11
CA PRO A 134 -8.05 -4.19 21.00
C PRO A 134 -8.74 -2.86 21.24
N SER A 135 -9.86 -2.85 21.97
CA SER A 135 -10.63 -1.66 22.36
C SER A 135 -9.80 -0.64 23.16
N SER A 136 -8.76 -1.09 23.86
CA SER A 136 -7.89 -0.26 24.71
C SER A 136 -6.72 0.39 23.95
N LEU A 137 -6.55 0.07 22.67
CA LEU A 137 -5.46 0.56 21.84
C LEU A 137 -5.82 1.85 21.11
N SER A 138 -4.81 2.70 20.85
CA SER A 138 -4.95 3.83 19.92
C SER A 138 -5.14 3.34 18.48
N GLY A 139 -5.66 4.20 17.59
CA GLY A 139 -5.81 3.84 16.16
C GLY A 139 -4.50 3.42 15.50
N GLY A 140 -3.39 4.10 15.82
CA GLY A 140 -2.06 3.74 15.35
C GLY A 140 -1.55 2.39 15.88
N GLN A 141 -1.79 2.10 17.15
CA GLN A 141 -1.47 0.78 17.74
C GLN A 141 -2.29 -0.33 17.09
N LYS A 142 -3.56 -0.08 16.82
CA LYS A 142 -4.44 -0.99 16.10
C LYS A 142 -3.92 -1.28 14.68
N GLN A 143 -3.47 -0.26 13.95
CA GLN A 143 -2.84 -0.46 12.63
C GLN A 143 -1.59 -1.34 12.69
N ARG A 144 -0.75 -1.14 13.71
CA ARG A 144 0.44 -1.99 13.94
C ARG A 144 0.06 -3.45 14.21
N VAL A 145 -0.98 -3.70 15.00
CA VAL A 145 -1.46 -5.06 15.26
C VAL A 145 -2.07 -5.69 14.01
N ALA A 146 -2.86 -4.96 13.23
CA ALA A 146 -3.39 -5.45 11.96
C ALA A 146 -2.26 -5.85 10.99
N LEU A 147 -1.20 -5.04 10.92
CA LEU A 147 0.01 -5.37 10.18
C LEU A 147 0.68 -6.65 10.74
N ALA A 148 0.81 -6.79 12.07
CA ALA A 148 1.36 -8.00 12.68
C ALA A 148 0.56 -9.27 12.31
N GLY A 149 -0.78 -9.20 12.31
CA GLY A 149 -1.64 -10.29 11.86
C GLY A 149 -1.36 -10.70 10.41
N ALA A 150 -1.26 -9.72 9.51
CA ALA A 150 -0.92 -9.98 8.11
C ALA A 150 0.49 -10.59 7.93
N ILE A 151 1.46 -10.15 8.72
CA ILE A 151 2.86 -10.62 8.66
C ILE A 151 3.03 -12.01 9.24
N ALA A 152 2.31 -12.35 10.33
CA ALA A 152 2.41 -13.64 10.99
C ALA A 152 2.12 -14.81 10.02
N LEU A 153 1.27 -14.55 9.01
CA LEU A 153 0.94 -15.46 7.92
C LEU A 153 2.08 -15.72 6.94
N GLN A 154 3.16 -14.94 7.00
CA GLN A 154 4.31 -14.99 6.08
C GLN A 154 3.87 -14.93 4.60
N PRO A 155 3.13 -13.89 4.18
CA PRO A 155 2.64 -13.78 2.83
C PRO A 155 3.79 -13.48 1.85
N LYS A 156 3.55 -13.68 0.55
CA LYS A 156 4.46 -13.23 -0.53
C LYS A 156 4.13 -11.81 -1.00
N ILE A 157 2.87 -11.42 -0.84
CA ILE A 157 2.32 -10.13 -1.26
C ILE A 157 1.67 -9.48 -0.04
N LEU A 158 1.99 -8.22 0.21
CA LEU A 158 1.37 -7.42 1.26
C LEU A 158 0.61 -6.25 0.60
N ILE A 159 -0.69 -6.20 0.81
CA ILE A 159 -1.56 -5.10 0.36
C ILE A 159 -1.92 -4.23 1.56
N LEU A 160 -1.62 -2.95 1.47
CA LEU A 160 -1.86 -1.95 2.51
C LEU A 160 -2.82 -0.90 1.96
N ASP A 161 -4.07 -0.90 2.43
CA ASP A 161 -5.09 0.07 1.98
C ASP A 161 -5.14 1.25 2.95
N GLU A 162 -4.36 2.31 2.71
CA GLU A 162 -4.27 3.50 3.59
C GLU A 162 -3.96 3.18 5.07
N ALA A 163 -3.18 2.11 5.30
CA ALA A 163 -2.89 1.57 6.64
C ALA A 163 -2.10 2.54 7.56
N THR A 164 -1.42 3.53 6.99
CA THR A 164 -0.61 4.53 7.71
C THR A 164 -1.37 5.82 8.02
N SER A 165 -2.62 5.95 7.56
CA SER A 165 -3.41 7.19 7.66
C SER A 165 -3.72 7.63 9.10
N MET A 166 -3.79 6.67 10.03
CA MET A 166 -4.07 6.92 11.45
C MET A 166 -2.80 7.08 12.31
N LEU A 167 -1.62 7.06 11.69
CA LEU A 167 -0.34 7.24 12.38
C LEU A 167 0.09 8.71 12.35
N ASP A 168 0.74 9.13 13.43
CA ASP A 168 1.47 10.39 13.44
C ASP A 168 2.73 10.29 12.54
N PRO A 169 3.38 11.41 12.19
CA PRO A 169 4.51 11.40 11.26
C PRO A 169 5.65 10.47 11.68
N GLN A 170 5.96 10.42 12.98
CA GLN A 170 6.99 9.53 13.51
C GLN A 170 6.57 8.06 13.38
N GLY A 171 5.36 7.71 13.82
CA GLY A 171 4.86 6.34 13.76
C GLY A 171 4.73 5.82 12.33
N ARG A 172 4.40 6.69 11.37
CA ARG A 172 4.39 6.38 9.93
C ARG A 172 5.80 6.05 9.44
N GLN A 173 6.78 6.89 9.75
CA GLN A 173 8.18 6.66 9.34
C GLN A 173 8.70 5.33 9.88
N GLU A 174 8.45 5.03 11.16
CA GLU A 174 8.80 3.75 11.77
C GLU A 174 8.13 2.57 11.05
N MET A 175 6.85 2.68 10.70
CA MET A 175 6.12 1.65 9.94
C MET A 175 6.72 1.43 8.55
N LEU A 176 7.08 2.51 7.84
CA LEU A 176 7.70 2.41 6.52
C LEU A 176 9.09 1.79 6.57
N GLU A 177 9.86 2.05 7.62
CA GLU A 177 11.15 1.41 7.85
C GLU A 177 10.99 -0.09 8.11
N ILE A 178 10.00 -0.50 8.91
CA ILE A 178 9.65 -1.91 9.10
C ILE A 178 9.31 -2.56 7.76
N LEU A 179 8.41 -1.97 6.98
CA LEU A 179 8.01 -2.49 5.67
C LEU A 179 9.20 -2.63 4.71
N LYS A 180 10.11 -1.65 4.71
CA LYS A 180 11.35 -1.69 3.90
C LYS A 180 12.26 -2.85 4.30
N GLN A 181 12.48 -3.04 5.61
CA GLN A 181 13.30 -4.16 6.12
C GLN A 181 12.65 -5.50 5.78
N MET A 182 11.34 -5.60 5.94
CA MET A 182 10.58 -6.81 5.63
C MET A 182 10.61 -7.17 4.15
N LYS A 183 10.43 -6.17 3.26
CA LYS A 183 10.56 -6.34 1.81
C LYS A 183 11.89 -6.99 1.45
N GLN A 184 12.99 -6.51 2.04
CA GLN A 184 14.33 -7.01 1.78
C GLN A 184 14.55 -8.41 2.38
N ARG A 185 14.09 -8.64 3.61
CA ARG A 185 14.31 -9.90 4.34
C ARG A 185 13.50 -11.07 3.81
N PHE A 186 12.26 -10.82 3.39
CA PHE A 186 11.30 -11.85 3.00
C PHE A 186 10.93 -11.81 1.52
N GLU A 187 11.63 -10.99 0.72
CA GLU A 187 11.38 -10.86 -0.72
C GLU A 187 9.91 -10.52 -1.02
N LEU A 188 9.30 -9.64 -0.22
CA LEU A 188 7.88 -9.30 -0.34
C LEU A 188 7.61 -8.40 -1.55
N THR A 189 6.46 -8.64 -2.18
CA THR A 189 5.82 -7.65 -3.06
C THR A 189 4.90 -6.79 -2.19
N ILE A 190 5.01 -5.47 -2.25
CA ILE A 190 4.18 -4.54 -1.48
C ILE A 190 3.31 -3.74 -2.43
N ILE A 191 2.00 -3.69 -2.19
CA ILE A 191 1.06 -2.79 -2.86
C ILE A 191 0.49 -1.87 -1.79
N MET A 192 0.89 -0.61 -1.83
CA MET A 192 0.48 0.39 -0.86
C MET A 192 -0.43 1.42 -1.51
N ILE A 193 -1.69 1.45 -1.09
CA ILE A 193 -2.63 2.51 -1.46
C ILE A 193 -2.38 3.67 -0.51
N THR A 194 -2.06 4.83 -1.07
CA THR A 194 -1.72 6.00 -0.28
C THR A 194 -2.03 7.30 -1.00
N HIS A 195 -2.13 8.37 -0.22
CA HIS A 195 -2.11 9.75 -0.69
C HIS A 195 -0.86 10.51 -0.17
N ASP A 196 -0.01 9.85 0.61
CA ASP A 196 1.18 10.45 1.20
C ASP A 196 2.35 10.42 0.20
N LEU A 197 3.05 11.55 0.09
CA LEU A 197 4.14 11.72 -0.87
C LEU A 197 5.42 11.02 -0.44
N SER A 198 5.71 10.95 0.86
CA SER A 198 6.88 10.25 1.40
C SER A 198 6.76 8.76 1.14
N GLU A 199 5.56 8.23 1.37
CA GLU A 199 5.17 6.86 1.05
C GLU A 199 5.30 6.54 -0.44
N THR A 200 4.82 7.44 -1.30
CA THR A 200 4.90 7.30 -2.76
C THR A 200 6.35 7.37 -3.25
N ALA A 201 7.18 8.22 -2.64
CA ALA A 201 8.59 8.38 -3.02
C ALA A 201 9.45 7.14 -2.71
N MET A 202 9.04 6.30 -1.76
CA MET A 202 9.74 5.05 -1.43
C MET A 202 9.44 3.89 -2.39
N ALA A 203 8.42 4.02 -3.24
CA ALA A 203 8.00 2.95 -4.14
C ALA A 203 8.95 2.78 -5.33
N ASP A 204 9.09 1.54 -5.80
CA ASP A 204 9.81 1.23 -7.04
C ASP A 204 9.04 1.76 -8.26
N ARG A 205 7.71 1.81 -8.15
CA ARG A 205 6.79 2.19 -9.22
C ARG A 205 5.49 2.74 -8.64
N VAL A 206 4.97 3.78 -9.28
CA VAL A 206 3.74 4.47 -8.91
C VAL A 206 2.70 4.24 -10.00
N LEU A 207 1.54 3.76 -9.58
CA LEU A 207 0.37 3.56 -10.42
C LEU A 207 -0.65 4.65 -10.06
N LEU A 208 -0.87 5.60 -10.96
CA LEU A 208 -1.84 6.66 -10.80
C LEU A 208 -3.18 6.24 -11.41
N MET A 209 -4.22 6.16 -10.58
CA MET A 209 -5.58 5.86 -11.00
C MET A 209 -6.48 7.09 -11.02
N ASN A 210 -7.33 7.16 -12.04
CA ASN A 210 -8.42 8.13 -12.13
C ASN A 210 -9.63 7.47 -12.81
N HIS A 211 -10.84 7.69 -12.27
CA HIS A 211 -12.09 7.16 -12.82
C HIS A 211 -12.04 5.67 -13.24
N GLY A 212 -11.41 4.82 -12.41
CA GLY A 212 -11.32 3.38 -12.64
C GLY A 212 -10.29 2.95 -13.69
N GLN A 213 -9.44 3.87 -14.18
CA GLN A 213 -8.42 3.61 -15.19
C GLN A 213 -7.02 3.96 -14.70
N LEU A 214 -6.01 3.33 -15.29
CA LEU A 214 -4.60 3.66 -15.05
C LEU A 214 -4.20 4.84 -15.95
N VAL A 215 -3.92 5.99 -15.33
CA VAL A 215 -3.52 7.24 -16.02
C VAL A 215 -2.01 7.32 -16.20
N ALA A 216 -1.26 6.87 -15.20
CA ALA A 216 0.18 6.85 -15.27
C ALA A 216 0.76 5.65 -14.54
N ASP A 217 1.91 5.24 -15.05
CA ASP A 217 2.67 4.10 -14.60
C ASP A 217 4.14 4.44 -14.78
N ALA A 218 4.80 4.82 -13.69
CA ALA A 218 6.15 5.37 -13.75
C ALA A 218 6.88 5.21 -12.43
N GLN A 219 8.21 5.38 -12.45
CA GLN A 219 8.99 5.60 -11.23
C GLN A 219 8.55 6.93 -10.57
N PRO A 220 8.64 7.06 -9.23
CA PRO A 220 8.19 8.26 -8.52
C PRO A 220 8.75 9.56 -9.10
N GLU A 221 10.07 9.63 -9.31
CA GLU A 221 10.74 10.82 -9.87
C GLU A 221 10.19 11.24 -11.24
N LYS A 222 9.89 10.25 -12.11
CA LYS A 222 9.34 10.50 -13.44
C LYS A 222 7.88 10.93 -13.39
N LEU A 223 7.12 10.48 -12.39
CA LEU A 223 5.76 10.95 -12.16
C LEU A 223 5.76 12.37 -11.59
N PHE A 224 6.59 12.64 -10.59
CA PHE A 224 6.70 13.95 -9.92
C PHE A 224 7.17 15.07 -10.86
N ALA A 225 7.99 14.75 -11.86
CA ALA A 225 8.34 15.70 -12.93
C ALA A 225 7.14 16.11 -13.82
N ARG A 226 6.03 15.35 -13.81
CA ARG A 226 4.82 15.64 -14.62
C ARG A 226 3.81 16.41 -13.79
N THR A 227 4.17 17.62 -13.37
CA THR A 227 3.39 18.41 -12.40
C THR A 227 1.93 18.62 -12.81
N GLN A 228 1.67 18.83 -14.12
CA GLN A 228 0.31 18.97 -14.64
C GLN A 228 -0.52 17.69 -14.47
N VAL A 229 0.06 16.51 -14.73
CA VAL A 229 -0.63 15.23 -14.55
C VAL A 229 -1.02 15.03 -13.09
N ILE A 230 -0.14 15.38 -12.15
CA ILE A 230 -0.43 15.27 -10.71
C ILE A 230 -1.59 16.19 -10.32
N LYS A 231 -1.50 17.47 -10.71
CA LYS A 231 -2.53 18.48 -10.43
C LYS A 231 -3.90 18.13 -11.01
N ASP A 232 -3.94 17.71 -12.28
CA ASP A 232 -5.18 17.35 -12.98
C ASP A 232 -5.88 16.14 -12.35
N ASN A 233 -5.15 15.31 -11.61
CA ASN A 233 -5.68 14.14 -10.92
C ASN A 233 -5.89 14.39 -9.41
N GLY A 234 -5.84 15.65 -8.97
CA GLY A 234 -6.14 16.05 -7.60
C GLY A 234 -5.11 15.58 -6.57
N LEU A 235 -3.88 15.30 -6.99
CA LEU A 235 -2.79 14.91 -6.12
C LEU A 235 -1.95 16.13 -5.73
N GLU A 236 -1.31 16.04 -4.56
CA GLU A 236 -0.38 17.06 -4.09
C GLU A 236 0.99 16.92 -4.77
N LEU A 237 1.66 18.04 -5.03
CA LEU A 237 3.03 18.03 -5.52
C LEU A 237 4.03 17.96 -4.37
N PRO A 238 5.16 17.26 -4.53
CA PRO A 238 6.28 17.38 -3.60
C PRO A 238 6.67 18.85 -3.38
N TYR A 239 7.05 19.20 -2.15
CA TYR A 239 7.41 20.56 -1.77
C TYR A 239 8.50 21.15 -2.67
N SER A 240 9.49 20.34 -3.04
CA SER A 240 10.56 20.73 -3.97
C SER A 240 10.03 21.16 -5.35
N GLU A 241 9.02 20.49 -5.88
CA GLU A 241 8.40 20.90 -7.16
C GLU A 241 7.52 22.14 -7.00
N GLN A 242 6.84 22.30 -5.86
CA GLN A 242 6.12 23.55 -5.54
C GLN A 242 7.10 24.74 -5.49
N LEU A 243 8.26 24.55 -4.86
CA LEU A 243 9.31 25.57 -4.78
C LEU A 243 9.89 25.89 -6.16
N LYS A 244 10.13 24.88 -7.01
CA LYS A 244 10.56 25.12 -8.40
C LYS A 244 9.57 26.00 -9.15
N GLU A 245 8.27 25.74 -9.03
CA GLU A 245 7.26 26.56 -9.70
C GLU A 245 7.31 28.03 -9.23
N GLN A 246 7.50 28.28 -7.93
CA GLN A 246 7.62 29.63 -7.38
C GLN A 246 8.90 30.34 -7.85
N LEU A 247 10.03 29.64 -7.87
CA LEU A 247 11.30 30.19 -8.34
C LEU A 247 11.26 30.48 -9.86
N ALA A 248 10.59 29.65 -10.65
CA ALA A 248 10.38 29.88 -12.08
C ALA A 248 9.55 31.15 -12.34
N VAL A 249 8.50 31.38 -11.54
CA VAL A 249 7.70 32.62 -11.59
C VAL A 249 8.55 33.85 -11.25
N ALA A 250 9.54 33.70 -10.36
CA ALA A 250 10.51 34.75 -10.05
C ALA A 250 11.59 34.96 -11.14
N GLY A 251 11.52 34.22 -12.26
CA GLY A 251 12.45 34.33 -13.40
C GLY A 251 13.75 33.56 -13.24
N ILE A 252 13.83 32.63 -12.29
CA ILE A 252 15.01 31.80 -12.05
C ILE A 252 14.97 30.58 -12.98
N ASP A 253 16.05 30.34 -13.72
CA ASP A 253 16.18 29.17 -14.60
C ASP A 253 16.50 27.92 -13.76
N LEU A 254 15.65 26.89 -13.90
CA LEU A 254 15.65 25.70 -13.04
C LEU A 254 15.78 24.43 -13.88
N PRO A 255 16.43 23.38 -13.34
CA PRO A 255 16.42 22.06 -13.95
C PRO A 255 14.99 21.56 -14.17
N ARG A 256 14.75 20.93 -15.33
CA ARG A 256 13.44 20.35 -15.67
C ARG A 256 13.18 19.03 -14.94
N ASP A 257 14.23 18.29 -14.62
CA ASP A 257 14.12 17.01 -13.95
C ASP A 257 13.60 17.19 -12.51
N TYR A 258 12.99 16.13 -11.98
CA TYR A 258 12.54 16.12 -10.58
C TYR A 258 13.73 16.29 -9.64
N MET A 259 13.58 17.17 -8.65
CA MET A 259 14.52 17.33 -7.54
C MET A 259 13.82 16.92 -6.26
N ASN A 260 14.34 15.92 -5.54
CA ASN A 260 13.92 15.68 -4.16
C ASN A 260 14.46 16.81 -3.26
N GLU A 261 14.07 16.82 -1.99
CA GLU A 261 14.48 17.88 -1.04
C GLU A 261 15.99 18.00 -0.92
N ASP A 262 16.71 16.88 -0.81
CA ASP A 262 18.18 16.88 -0.72
C ASP A 262 18.84 17.53 -1.94
N ARG A 263 18.42 17.14 -3.15
CA ARG A 263 18.93 17.74 -4.40
C ARG A 263 18.57 19.20 -4.54
N MET A 264 17.39 19.61 -4.07
CA MET A 264 17.01 21.01 -4.05
C MET A 264 17.94 21.82 -3.15
N VAL A 265 18.26 21.31 -1.95
CA VAL A 265 19.19 21.97 -1.02
C VAL A 265 20.58 22.10 -1.65
N GLU A 266 21.10 21.03 -2.26
CA GLU A 266 22.39 21.07 -2.97
C GLU A 266 22.39 22.10 -4.11
N TRP A 267 21.32 22.13 -4.91
CA TRP A 267 21.19 23.07 -6.02
C TRP A 267 21.11 24.53 -5.53
N LEU A 268 20.33 24.80 -4.49
CA LEU A 268 20.24 26.14 -3.88
C LEU A 268 21.59 26.58 -3.30
N TRP A 269 22.31 25.66 -2.67
CA TRP A 269 23.65 25.93 -2.13
C TRP A 269 24.64 26.34 -3.23
N ASP A 270 24.64 25.66 -4.37
CA ASP A 270 25.51 25.99 -5.52
C ASP A 270 25.15 27.34 -6.17
N LYS A 271 23.86 27.73 -6.16
CA LYS A 271 23.41 28.99 -6.78
C LYS A 271 23.57 30.23 -5.90
N LEU A 272 23.57 30.06 -4.58
CA LEU A 272 23.61 31.16 -3.62
C LEU A 272 25.02 31.47 -3.10
N ASN A 273 26.00 30.60 -3.35
CA ASN A 273 27.41 30.82 -3.05
C ASN A 273 28.21 31.17 -4.30
#